data_AF-A0A6G0Q4R8-F1
#
_entry.id   AF-A0A6G0Q4R8-F1
#
_cell.length_a   1.000
_cell.length_b   1.000
_cell.length_c   1.000
_cell.angle_alpha   90.00
_cell.angle_beta   90.00
_cell.angle_gamma   90.00
#
_symmetry.space_group_name_H-M   'P 1'
#
loop_
_entity.id
_entity.type
_entity.pdbx_description
1 polymer ?
#
loop_
_entity_poly.entity_id
_entity_poly.type
_entity_poly.pdbx_seq_one_letter_code
_entity_poly.pdbx_strand_id
1 'polypeptide(L)' 'MSDFFKAFSKLMGQRQRATLAYRPQANGAAERMLQTVTRAIKMYIADVDQRDWDEYAERLTFAQNTSHDRTRN' A
#
# COMPACT_ATOMS: atom_id res chain seq x y z
N MET A 1 18.75 -3.72 1.86
CA MET A 1 18.31 -2.88 0.72
C MET A 1 19.37 -2.97 -0.36
N SER A 2 19.00 -3.35 -1.58
CA SER A 2 19.95 -3.57 -2.68
C SER A 2 20.66 -2.27 -3.07
N ASP A 3 21.88 -2.37 -3.60
CA ASP A 3 22.65 -1.20 -4.03
C ASP A 3 21.99 -0.47 -5.20
N PHE A 4 21.26 -1.21 -6.04
CA PHE A 4 20.38 -0.64 -7.06
C PHE A 4 19.38 0.38 -6.48
N PHE A 5 18.66 0.01 -5.42
CA PHE A 5 17.63 0.88 -4.84
C PHE A 5 18.23 2.10 -4.15
N LYS A 6 19.43 1.96 -3.56
CA LYS A 6 20.19 3.09 -3.00
C LYS A 6 20.61 4.08 -4.10
N ALA A 7 21.12 3.57 -5.23
CA ALA A 7 21.52 4.39 -6.38
C ALA A 7 20.32 5.13 -6.98
N PHE A 8 19.19 4.44 -7.16
CA PHE A 8 17.94 5.05 -7.62
C PHE A 8 17.47 6.16 -6.68
N SER A 9 17.44 5.90 -5.37
CA SER A 9 17.02 6.90 -4.38
C SER A 9 17.91 8.13 -4.38
N LYS A 10 19.23 7.95 -4.52
CA LYS A 10 20.19 9.05 -4.64
C LYS A 10 19.93 9.88 -5.90
N LEU A 11 19.64 9.24 -7.04
CA LEU A 11 19.30 9.91 -8.29
C LEU A 11 18.00 10.73 -8.18
N MET A 12 16.99 10.18 -7.49
CA MET A 12 15.72 10.88 -7.24
C MET A 12 15.78 11.92 -6.11
N GLY A 13 16.94 12.14 -5.49
CA GLY A 13 17.10 13.04 -4.34
C GLY A 13 16.37 12.58 -3.07
N GLN A 14 15.94 11.31 -3.02
CA GLN A 14 15.16 10.77 -1.92
C GLN A 14 16.06 10.21 -0.81
N ARG A 15 15.82 10.66 0.42
CA ARG A 15 16.43 10.09 1.61
C ARG A 15 15.64 8.87 2.08
N GLN A 16 16.23 7.69 1.94
CA GLN A 16 15.65 6.45 2.47
C GLN A 16 15.57 6.49 4.00
N ARG A 17 14.39 6.16 4.54
CA ARG A 17 14.13 6.02 5.99
C ARG A 17 13.66 4.61 6.27
N ALA A 18 14.61 3.71 6.52
CA ALA A 18 14.28 2.35 6.93
C ALA A 18 13.80 2.34 8.39
N THR A 19 12.77 1.55 8.66
CA THR A 19 12.31 1.26 10.02
C THR A 19 13.08 0.06 10.60
N LEU A 20 13.06 -0.09 11.92
CA LEU A 20 13.62 -1.27 12.58
C LEU A 20 12.90 -2.53 12.12
N ALA A 21 13.64 -3.63 11.96
CA ALA A 21 13.07 -4.94 11.67
C ALA A 21 12.02 -5.30 12.74
N TYR A 22 10.94 -5.96 12.31
CA TYR A 22 9.83 -6.37 13.17
C TYR A 22 9.13 -5.21 13.92
N ARG A 23 9.22 -3.97 13.40
CA ARG A 23 8.44 -2.81 13.88
C ARG A 23 7.47 -2.29 12.81
N PRO A 24 6.42 -3.05 12.49
CA PRO A 24 5.41 -2.68 11.50
C PRO A 24 4.75 -1.32 11.79
N GLN A 25 4.54 -1.00 13.08
CA GLN A 25 3.92 0.25 13.53
C GLN A 25 4.69 1.50 13.10
N ALA A 26 6.01 1.40 12.90
CA ALA A 26 6.82 2.52 12.41
C ALA A 26 6.47 2.91 10.95
N ASN A 27 5.77 2.03 10.23
CA ASN A 27 5.18 2.28 8.91
C ASN A 27 3.64 2.20 8.92
N GLY A 28 3.02 2.44 10.08
CA GLY A 28 1.60 2.13 10.32
C GLY A 28 0.60 2.88 9.44
N ALA A 29 0.97 3.96 8.77
CA ALA A 29 0.11 4.60 7.77
C ALA A 29 -0.01 3.74 6.50
N ALA A 30 1.11 3.28 5.95
CA ALA A 30 1.13 2.40 4.79
C ALA A 30 0.48 1.05 5.11
N GLU A 31 0.70 0.51 6.30
CA GLU A 31 0.09 -0.76 6.72
C GLU A 31 -1.43 -0.67 6.84
N ARG A 32 -1.96 0.41 7.42
CA ARG A 32 -3.42 0.62 7.48
C ARG A 32 -4.03 0.75 6.09
N MET A 33 -3.39 1.49 5.19
CA MET A 33 -3.83 1.59 3.79
C MET A 33 -3.84 0.22 3.12
N LEU A 34 -2.74 -0.54 3.22
CA LEU A 34 -2.62 -1.88 2.65
C LEU A 34 -3.63 -2.86 3.25
N GLN A 35 -3.94 -2.75 4.54
CA GLN A 35 -4.95 -3.57 5.20
C GLN A 35 -6.34 -3.36 4.57
N THR A 36 -6.74 -2.12 4.31
CA THR A 36 -8.02 -1.81 3.67
C THR A 36 -8.07 -2.35 2.24
N VAL A 37 -7.04 -2.10 1.44
CA VAL A 37 -6.96 -2.59 0.05
C VAL A 37 -6.97 -4.12 0.01
N THR A 38 -6.17 -4.78 0.86
CA THR A 38 -6.11 -6.24 0.93
C THR A 38 -7.44 -6.85 1.33
N ARG A 39 -8.17 -6.21 2.27
CA ARG A 39 -9.51 -6.67 2.66
C ARG A 39 -10.50 -6.60 1.49
N ALA A 40 -10.48 -5.51 0.72
CA ALA A 40 -11.34 -5.37 -0.45
C ALA A 40 -11.01 -6.40 -1.54
N ILE A 41 -9.72 -6.62 -1.84
CA ILE A 41 -9.29 -7.65 -2.79
C ILE A 41 -9.73 -9.03 -2.33
N LYS A 42 -9.57 -9.38 -1.05
CA LYS A 42 -10.02 -10.67 -0.50
C LYS A 42 -11.53 -10.89 -0.66
N MET A 43 -12.34 -9.84 -0.60
CA MET A 43 -13.78 -9.94 -0.81
C MET A 43 -14.12 -10.18 -2.29
N TYR A 44 -13.37 -9.56 -3.21
CA TYR A 44 -13.53 -9.72 -4.65
C TYR A 44 -13.16 -11.15 -5.09
N ILE A 45 -11.94 -11.60 -4.78
CA ILE A 45 -11.46 -12.95 -5.17
C ILE A 45 -12.16 -14.11 -4.45
N ALA A 46 -13.10 -13.83 -3.55
CA ALA A 46 -13.92 -14.86 -2.92
C ALA A 46 -14.87 -15.53 -3.92
N ASP A 47 -15.20 -14.83 -5.02
CA ASP A 47 -15.91 -15.39 -6.16
C ASP A 47 -14.90 -16.06 -7.12
N VAL A 48 -15.14 -17.32 -7.49
CA VAL A 48 -14.23 -18.14 -8.31
C VAL A 48 -14.09 -17.59 -9.74
N ASP A 49 -15.08 -16.82 -10.19
CA ASP A 49 -15.11 -16.20 -11.50
C ASP A 49 -14.36 -14.85 -11.52
N GLN A 50 -14.05 -14.28 -10.35
CA GLN A 50 -13.33 -13.00 -10.21
C GLN A 50 -11.82 -13.24 -10.09
N ARG A 51 -11.11 -13.18 -11.23
CA ARG A 51 -9.67 -13.50 -11.32
C ARG A 51 -8.78 -12.31 -11.68
N ASP A 52 -9.39 -11.24 -12.15
CA ASP A 52 -8.83 -9.96 -12.60
C ASP A 52 -8.68 -8.94 -11.46
N TRP A 53 -8.22 -9.42 -10.30
CA TRP A 53 -8.06 -8.57 -9.11
C TRP A 53 -7.04 -7.44 -9.31
N ASP A 54 -6.06 -7.64 -10.19
CA ASP A 54 -5.03 -6.67 -10.55
C ASP A 54 -5.60 -5.51 -11.38
N GLU A 55 -6.55 -5.79 -12.29
CA GLU A 55 -7.30 -4.74 -12.99
C GLU A 55 -8.14 -3.90 -12.02
N TYR A 56 -8.64 -4.52 -10.95
CA TYR A 56 -9.42 -3.84 -9.91
C TYR A 56 -8.57 -3.09 -8.88
N ALA A 57 -7.27 -3.41 -8.75
CA ALA A 57 -6.39 -2.83 -7.74
C ALA A 57 -6.22 -1.31 -7.88
N GLU A 58 -6.18 -0.79 -9.11
CA GLU A 58 -6.12 0.65 -9.37
C GLU A 58 -7.39 1.36 -8.92
N ARG A 59 -8.57 0.80 -9.22
CA ARG A 59 -9.87 1.35 -8.82
C ARG A 59 -10.03 1.37 -7.31
N LEU A 60 -9.56 0.32 -6.63
CA LEU A 60 -9.55 0.25 -5.17
C LEU A 60 -8.62 1.29 -4.55
N THR A 61 -7.42 1.47 -5.12
CA THR A 61 -6.48 2.51 -4.69
C THR A 61 -7.07 3.90 -4.86
N PHE A 62 -7.72 4.16 -6.00
CA PHE A 62 -8.41 5.43 -6.24
C PHE A 62 -9.50 5.68 -5.21
N ALA A 63 -10.42 4.73 -5.03
CA ALA A 63 -11.51 4.84 -4.07
C ALA A 63 -11.00 5.09 -2.65
N GLN A 64 -9.93 4.40 -2.25
CA GLN A 64 -9.29 4.59 -0.95
C GLN A 64 -8.71 6.00 -0.78
N ASN A 65 -7.99 6.51 -1.79
CA ASN A 65 -7.36 7.84 -1.75
C ASN A 65 -8.40 8.98 -1.74
N THR A 66 -9.57 8.78 -2.33
CA THR A 66 -10.66 9.77 -2.36
C THR A 66 -11.67 9.61 -1.22
N SER A 67 -11.57 8.52 -0.43
CA SER A 67 -12.50 8.27 0.67
C SER A 67 -12.31 9.31 1.79
N HIS A 68 -13.44 9.83 2.32
CA HIS A 68 -13.39 10.74 3.45
C HIS A 68 -13.08 9.97 4.74
N ASP A 69 -11.90 10.23 5.31
CA ASP A 69 -11.55 9.74 6.64
C ASP A 69 -12.25 10.57 7.71
N ARG A 70 -13.33 10.04 8.31
CA ARG A 70 -14.10 10.71 9.37
C ARG A 70 -13.32 10.92 10.67
N THR A 71 -12.10 10.36 10.80
CA THR A 71 -11.32 10.43 12.04
C THR A 71 -10.42 11.66 12.16
N ARG A 72 -10.39 12.52 11.13
CA ARG A 72 -9.54 13.72 11.08
C ARG A 72 -10.38 14.99 11.22
N ASN A 73 -10.97 15.19 12.41
CA ASN A 73 -11.42 16.50 12.89
C ASN A 73 -10.36 17.09 13.82
#